data_AF-A0A534S574-F1
#
_entry.id   AF-A0A534S574-F1
#
_cell.length_a   1.000
_cell.length_b   1.000
_cell.length_c   1.000
_cell.angle_alpha   90.00
_cell.angle_beta   90.00
_cell.angle_gamma   90.00
#
_symmetry.space_group_name_H-M   'P 1'
#
loop_
_entity.id
_entity.type
_entity.pdbx_description
1 polymer ?
#
loop_
_entity_poly.entity_id
_entity_poly.type
_entity_poly.pdbx_seq_one_letter_code
_entity_poly.pdbx_strand_id
1 'polypeptide(L)'
;MSPLCKPLAAVLFLSLLLLSPAVSWGVIALRHDLELEGFVQAENILRTPQFQGAQFIMQRNTAQIETKYHFLQESRAFDRFATGLLEDATLTVIGRAVYDSIYDLGEAFSHKFSAQEKEKRKFEYKLREVYVDLALPPVSLRLGRQQVTWGETDNFRALDIINPLDLRWHWSREPWEDVRIPLWMARAIYDIGKLGPLEESFVEGIWIPWDFQRNKVTADPRRPWAFIGGGLRAVANSAIIEGKLYDLQVERRDRKPDRALESSQGGVRFKGIWRGIDFSLNYFYTFSADTGVKVRRDLSRVSEVPTSSGAVGTVHSVINTVNPRSHVVGFAANYSEEHYTKSVFRVETALTTGVPVRLRARVPRRLDPDNDG
;
A
#
# COMPACT_ATOMS: atom_id res chain seq x y z
N MET A 1 -45.18 33.86 2.24
CA MET A 1 -44.06 32.88 2.18
C MET A 1 -43.00 33.47 1.26
N SER A 2 -41.87 33.91 1.81
CA SER A 2 -40.89 34.77 1.12
C SER A 2 -39.94 33.99 0.19
N PRO A 3 -39.48 34.60 -0.93
CA PRO A 3 -38.67 33.93 -1.94
C PRO A 3 -37.20 33.70 -1.53
N LEU A 4 -36.80 34.11 -0.33
CA LEU A 4 -35.44 33.96 0.21
C LEU A 4 -35.15 32.58 0.84
N CYS A 5 -36.17 31.74 1.08
CA CYS A 5 -35.95 30.39 1.67
C CYS A 5 -35.43 29.36 0.66
N LYS A 6 -35.63 29.57 -0.65
CA LYS A 6 -35.23 28.60 -1.69
C LYS A 6 -33.72 28.49 -1.91
N PRO A 7 -32.93 29.58 -1.98
CA PRO A 7 -31.48 29.47 -2.15
C PRO A 7 -30.78 28.95 -0.87
N LEU A 8 -31.28 29.28 0.32
CA LEU A 8 -30.70 28.81 1.58
C LEU A 8 -30.93 27.30 1.77
N ALA A 9 -32.12 26.80 1.45
CA ALA A 9 -32.42 25.38 1.48
C ALA A 9 -31.63 24.61 0.41
N ALA A 10 -31.45 25.16 -0.79
CA ALA A 10 -30.62 24.54 -1.82
C ALA A 10 -29.13 24.47 -1.43
N VAL A 11 -28.59 25.53 -0.83
CA VAL A 11 -27.20 25.53 -0.32
C VAL A 11 -27.05 24.59 0.88
N LEU A 12 -28.03 24.54 1.79
CA LEU A 12 -28.05 23.57 2.89
C LEU A 12 -28.15 22.13 2.38
N PHE A 13 -28.99 21.86 1.36
CA PHE A 13 -29.14 20.53 0.78
C PHE A 13 -27.90 20.10 -0.02
N LEU A 14 -27.26 21.02 -0.76
CA LEU A 14 -25.96 20.78 -1.41
C LEU A 14 -24.85 20.55 -0.38
N SER A 15 -24.86 21.30 0.74
CA SER A 15 -23.90 21.12 1.83
C SER A 15 -24.12 19.81 2.58
N LEU A 16 -25.37 19.35 2.73
CA LEU A 16 -25.69 18.04 3.30
C LEU A 16 -25.28 16.89 2.37
N LEU A 17 -25.39 17.07 1.05
CA LEU A 17 -24.88 16.10 0.06
C LEU A 17 -23.34 16.02 0.05
N LEU A 18 -22.65 17.13 0.32
CA LEU A 18 -21.18 17.15 0.50
C LEU A 18 -20.73 16.61 1.88
N LEU A 19 -21.64 16.51 2.84
CA LEU A 19 -21.39 16.02 4.21
C LEU A 19 -21.84 14.56 4.43
N SER A 20 -22.71 14.02 3.57
CA SER A 20 -23.10 12.62 3.63
C SER A 20 -21.98 11.71 3.14
N PRO A 21 -21.49 10.74 3.95
CA PRO A 21 -20.53 9.74 3.51
C PRO A 21 -21.25 8.72 2.62
N ALA A 22 -21.59 9.12 1.41
CA ALA A 22 -22.14 8.26 0.39
C ALA A 22 -21.07 8.04 -0.68
N VAL A 23 -20.72 6.77 -0.92
CA VAL A 23 -20.03 6.39 -2.14
C VAL A 23 -21.10 6.40 -3.24
N SER A 24 -21.02 7.33 -4.18
CA SER A 24 -21.82 7.26 -5.39
C SER A 24 -21.02 6.51 -6.43
N TRP A 25 -21.45 5.29 -6.75
CA TRP A 25 -20.83 4.43 -7.74
C TRP A 25 -21.68 4.43 -9.02
N GLY A 26 -21.02 4.41 -10.18
CA GLY A 26 -21.71 4.43 -11.47
C GLY A 26 -20.93 3.64 -12.51
N VAL A 27 -21.65 2.82 -13.27
CA VAL A 27 -21.13 2.11 -14.43
C VAL A 27 -21.87 2.63 -15.66
N ILE A 28 -21.10 3.01 -16.67
CA ILE A 28 -21.61 3.46 -17.96
C ILE A 28 -20.87 2.68 -19.03
N ALA A 29 -21.58 1.79 -19.72
CA ALA A 29 -21.12 1.22 -20.97
C ALA A 29 -21.25 2.30 -22.06
N LEU A 30 -20.13 2.88 -22.49
CA LEU A 30 -20.13 3.92 -23.52
C LEU A 30 -20.30 3.30 -24.92
N ARG A 31 -19.76 2.09 -25.10
CA ARG A 31 -19.85 1.23 -26.29
C ARG A 31 -19.80 -0.24 -25.86
N HIS A 32 -19.91 -1.18 -26.82
CA HIS A 32 -19.78 -2.62 -26.56
C HIS A 32 -18.36 -3.04 -26.15
N ASP A 33 -17.36 -2.25 -26.54
CA ASP A 33 -15.92 -2.49 -26.33
C ASP A 33 -15.32 -1.59 -25.23
N LEU A 34 -16.09 -0.64 -24.70
CA LEU A 34 -15.61 0.37 -23.75
C LEU A 34 -16.57 0.55 -22.58
N GLU A 35 -16.09 0.14 -21.40
CA GLU A 35 -16.76 0.34 -20.13
C GLU A 35 -16.05 1.40 -19.30
N LEU A 36 -16.84 2.27 -18.68
CA LEU A 36 -16.35 3.23 -17.72
C LEU A 36 -17.10 3.03 -16.40
N GLU A 37 -16.33 2.83 -15.34
CA GLU A 37 -16.81 2.68 -13.98
C GLU A 37 -16.15 3.75 -13.12
N GLY A 38 -16.79 4.16 -12.04
CA GLY A 38 -16.12 4.99 -11.08
C GLY A 38 -16.96 5.30 -9.85
N PHE A 39 -16.34 6.02 -8.93
CA PHE A 39 -17.04 6.56 -7.79
C PHE A 39 -16.54 7.93 -7.38
N VAL A 40 -17.40 8.63 -6.65
CA VAL A 40 -17.05 9.78 -5.83
C VAL A 40 -17.41 9.46 -4.39
N GLN A 41 -16.49 9.74 -3.48
CA GLN A 41 -16.61 9.47 -2.05
C GLN A 41 -16.18 10.69 -1.25
N ALA A 42 -17.02 11.11 -0.30
CA ALA A 42 -16.71 12.15 0.67
C ALA A 42 -16.54 11.53 2.06
N GLU A 43 -15.44 11.86 2.73
CA GLU A 43 -15.09 11.31 4.03
C GLU A 43 -14.74 12.44 5.01
N ASN A 44 -15.46 12.48 6.12
CA ASN A 44 -15.37 13.54 7.12
C ASN A 44 -15.02 12.95 8.48
N ILE A 45 -13.98 13.48 9.15
CA ILE A 45 -13.65 13.08 10.51
C ILE A 45 -13.50 14.34 11.38
N LEU A 46 -14.30 14.40 12.43
CA LEU A 46 -14.17 15.36 13.52
C LEU A 46 -13.57 14.68 14.76
N ARG A 47 -12.67 15.37 15.45
CA ARG A 47 -12.16 14.96 16.76
C ARG A 47 -12.40 16.06 17.78
N THR A 48 -12.71 15.66 19.00
CA THR A 48 -12.80 16.55 20.16
C THR A 48 -12.09 15.88 21.34
N PRO A 49 -11.26 16.62 22.10
CA PRO A 49 -10.59 16.05 23.26
C PRO A 49 -11.59 15.71 24.38
N GLN A 50 -12.64 16.50 24.59
CA GLN A 50 -13.62 16.34 25.69
C GLN A 50 -14.99 16.98 25.37
N PHE A 51 -15.50 16.83 24.14
CA PHE A 51 -16.69 17.54 23.61
C PHE A 51 -16.60 19.08 23.64
N GLN A 52 -15.45 19.62 24.04
CA GLN A 52 -15.12 21.04 23.99
C GLN A 52 -14.11 21.25 22.85
N GLY A 53 -14.50 22.07 21.86
CA GLY A 53 -13.70 22.31 20.66
C GLY A 53 -13.66 21.08 19.75
N ALA A 54 -14.51 21.06 18.72
CA ALA A 54 -14.38 20.09 17.63
C ALA A 54 -13.38 20.61 16.61
N GLN A 55 -12.45 19.74 16.18
CA GLN A 55 -11.55 20.01 15.08
C GLN A 55 -11.85 19.07 13.93
N PHE A 56 -12.04 19.63 12.73
CA PHE A 56 -12.01 18.87 11.49
C PHE A 56 -10.57 18.39 11.27
N ILE A 57 -10.37 17.08 11.39
CA ILE A 57 -9.07 16.46 11.15
C ILE A 57 -8.97 15.85 9.75
N MET A 58 -10.10 15.73 9.05
CA MET A 58 -10.17 15.24 7.68
C MET A 58 -11.46 15.67 6.99
N GLN A 59 -11.35 16.16 5.76
CA GLN A 59 -12.47 16.34 4.83
C GLN A 59 -11.97 15.98 3.43
N ARG A 60 -11.95 14.67 3.15
CA ARG A 60 -11.38 14.10 1.93
C ARG A 60 -12.48 13.81 0.92
N ASN A 61 -12.25 14.24 -0.31
CA ASN A 61 -13.09 13.94 -1.45
C ASN A 61 -12.25 13.11 -2.43
N THR A 62 -12.63 11.86 -2.64
CA THR A 62 -11.97 10.94 -3.56
C THR A 62 -12.84 10.74 -4.79
N ALA A 63 -12.25 10.85 -5.97
CA ALA A 63 -12.86 10.44 -7.23
C ALA A 63 -11.97 9.38 -7.88
N GLN A 64 -12.56 8.24 -8.27
CA GLN A 64 -11.86 7.20 -9.02
C GLN A 64 -12.62 6.90 -10.30
N ILE A 65 -11.87 6.73 -11.38
CA ILE A 65 -12.37 6.32 -12.69
C ILE A 65 -11.59 5.08 -13.12
N GLU A 66 -12.32 4.07 -13.52
CA GLU A 66 -11.86 2.82 -14.10
C GLU A 66 -12.36 2.75 -15.53
N THR A 67 -11.48 2.41 -16.45
CA THR A 67 -11.78 2.29 -17.87
C THR A 67 -11.32 0.91 -18.32
N LYS A 68 -12.24 0.13 -18.89
CA LYS A 68 -11.95 -1.16 -19.50
C LYS A 68 -12.21 -1.06 -20.99
N TYR A 69 -11.20 -1.42 -21.77
CA TYR A 69 -11.27 -1.41 -23.22
C TYR A 69 -10.96 -2.80 -23.76
N HIS A 70 -11.97 -3.44 -24.35
CA HIS A 70 -11.88 -4.75 -24.98
C HIS A 70 -11.52 -4.58 -26.45
N PHE A 71 -10.24 -4.69 -26.79
CA PHE A 71 -9.79 -4.53 -28.18
C PHE A 71 -9.76 -5.85 -28.96
N LEU A 72 -9.97 -6.97 -28.27
CA LEU A 72 -10.11 -8.30 -28.86
C LEU A 72 -11.10 -9.10 -28.03
N GLN A 73 -12.12 -9.62 -28.71
CA GLN A 73 -13.13 -10.52 -28.15
C GLN A 73 -13.36 -11.68 -29.12
N GLU A 74 -13.59 -12.89 -28.61
CA GLU A 74 -13.91 -14.08 -29.42
C GLU A 74 -12.87 -14.37 -30.53
N SER A 75 -11.59 -14.23 -30.22
CA SER A 75 -10.47 -14.39 -31.16
C SER A 75 -10.52 -13.44 -32.37
N ARG A 76 -11.22 -12.30 -32.26
CA ARG A 76 -11.29 -11.25 -33.27
C ARG A 76 -10.80 -9.92 -32.72
N ALA A 77 -9.69 -9.43 -33.26
CA ALA A 77 -9.22 -8.08 -32.97
C ALA A 77 -9.97 -7.06 -33.83
N PHE A 78 -10.51 -6.02 -33.18
CA PHE A 78 -11.25 -4.92 -33.82
C PHE A 78 -12.36 -5.39 -34.79
N ASP A 79 -13.00 -6.51 -34.49
CA ASP A 79 -14.00 -7.21 -35.34
C ASP A 79 -13.53 -7.59 -36.75
N ARG A 80 -12.21 -7.56 -37.01
CA ARG A 80 -11.67 -7.66 -38.39
C ARG A 80 -10.59 -8.71 -38.55
N PHE A 81 -9.79 -9.00 -37.51
CA PHE A 81 -8.63 -9.87 -37.63
C PHE A 81 -8.73 -11.08 -36.72
N ALA A 82 -8.70 -12.29 -37.28
CA ALA A 82 -8.66 -13.52 -36.50
C ALA A 82 -7.27 -13.72 -35.89
N THR A 83 -7.20 -13.85 -34.56
CA THR A 83 -5.94 -14.02 -33.81
C THR A 83 -5.63 -15.48 -33.46
N GLY A 84 -6.59 -16.39 -33.62
CA GLY A 84 -6.43 -17.81 -33.36
C GLY A 84 -6.38 -18.12 -31.86
N LEU A 85 -5.18 -18.20 -31.30
CA LEU A 85 -4.94 -18.68 -29.91
C LEU A 85 -5.28 -17.66 -28.82
N LEU A 86 -5.30 -16.36 -29.15
CA LEU A 86 -5.68 -15.29 -28.23
C LEU A 86 -7.19 -15.11 -28.32
N GLU A 87 -7.91 -15.47 -27.26
CA GLU A 87 -9.37 -15.44 -27.21
C GLU A 87 -9.88 -14.05 -26.85
N ASP A 88 -9.32 -13.43 -25.80
CA ASP A 88 -9.69 -12.10 -25.34
C ASP A 88 -8.47 -11.26 -24.98
N ALA A 89 -8.55 -9.95 -25.23
CA ALA A 89 -7.56 -8.98 -24.76
C ALA A 89 -8.23 -7.70 -24.26
N THR A 90 -7.93 -7.33 -23.01
CA THR A 90 -8.56 -6.20 -22.32
C THR A 90 -7.51 -5.28 -21.72
N LEU A 91 -7.61 -3.98 -22.01
CA LEU A 91 -6.83 -2.94 -21.35
C LEU A 91 -7.65 -2.33 -20.22
N THR A 92 -7.11 -2.37 -19.00
CA THR A 92 -7.71 -1.72 -17.82
C THR A 92 -6.84 -0.57 -17.35
N VAL A 93 -7.47 0.59 -17.13
CA VAL A 93 -6.84 1.81 -16.60
C VAL A 93 -7.64 2.34 -15.43
N ILE A 94 -7.00 2.48 -14.27
CA ILE A 94 -7.62 3.01 -13.04
C ILE A 94 -6.88 4.27 -12.60
N GLY A 95 -7.57 5.40 -12.61
CA GLY A 95 -7.09 6.70 -12.14
C GLY A 95 -7.85 7.15 -10.90
N ARG A 96 -7.13 7.71 -9.92
CA ARG A 96 -7.70 8.29 -8.70
C ARG A 96 -7.22 9.71 -8.47
N ALA A 97 -8.16 10.61 -8.19
CA ALA A 97 -7.92 11.97 -7.75
C ALA A 97 -8.51 12.18 -6.36
N VAL A 98 -7.82 12.95 -5.54
CA VAL A 98 -8.21 13.20 -4.15
C VAL A 98 -8.01 14.68 -3.86
N TYR A 99 -8.97 15.26 -3.14
CA TYR A 99 -8.87 16.58 -2.55
C TYR A 99 -9.20 16.54 -1.05
N ASP A 100 -8.26 16.96 -0.21
CA ASP A 100 -8.44 17.11 1.24
C ASP A 100 -8.43 18.59 1.64
N SER A 101 -9.61 19.12 1.99
CA SER A 101 -9.77 20.58 2.20
C SER A 101 -9.24 21.07 3.55
N ILE A 102 -8.86 20.17 4.47
CA ILE A 102 -8.36 20.60 5.80
C ILE A 102 -7.09 21.46 5.68
N TYR A 103 -6.34 21.32 4.60
CA TYR A 103 -5.14 22.11 4.34
C TYR A 103 -5.44 23.55 3.89
N ASP A 104 -6.66 23.79 3.39
CA ASP A 104 -7.16 25.11 2.99
C ASP A 104 -8.01 25.75 4.11
N LEU A 105 -8.91 24.97 4.74
CA LEU A 105 -9.92 25.47 5.67
C LEU A 105 -9.58 25.31 7.15
N GLY A 106 -8.73 24.33 7.51
CA GLY A 106 -8.48 24.00 8.91
C GLY A 106 -7.42 24.89 9.53
N GLU A 107 -7.76 25.75 10.50
CA GLU A 107 -6.81 26.59 11.25
C GLU A 107 -5.63 25.80 11.83
N ALA A 108 -5.87 24.55 12.24
CA ALA A 108 -4.88 23.65 12.81
C ALA A 108 -3.79 23.19 11.82
N PHE A 109 -4.04 23.28 10.50
CA PHE A 109 -3.18 22.77 9.44
C PHE A 109 -2.78 23.85 8.42
N SER A 110 -3.63 24.85 8.19
CA SER A 110 -3.40 25.90 7.20
C SER A 110 -2.18 26.79 7.54
N HIS A 111 -1.84 27.01 8.81
CA HIS A 111 -0.70 27.88 9.15
C HIS A 111 0.63 27.13 9.37
N LYS A 112 0.62 25.79 9.36
CA LYS A 112 1.79 24.96 9.73
C LYS A 112 2.64 24.47 8.56
N PHE A 113 2.22 24.78 7.34
CA PHE A 113 2.84 24.31 6.10
C PHE A 113 3.07 25.47 5.13
N SER A 114 4.19 25.41 4.42
CA SER A 114 4.42 26.31 3.27
C SER A 114 3.37 26.09 2.17
N ALA A 115 3.19 27.07 1.27
CA ALA A 115 2.22 26.95 0.17
C ALA A 115 2.47 25.69 -0.69
N GLN A 116 3.73 25.41 -1.04
CA GLN A 116 4.11 24.23 -1.80
C GLN A 116 3.81 22.92 -1.04
N GLU A 117 4.00 22.93 0.27
CA GLU A 117 3.69 21.80 1.14
C GLU A 117 2.19 21.52 1.23
N LYS A 118 1.35 22.56 1.19
CA LYS A 118 -0.12 22.41 1.16
C LYS A 118 -0.58 21.80 -0.15
N GLU A 119 -0.14 22.34 -1.29
CA GLU A 119 -0.48 21.83 -2.63
C GLU A 119 -0.25 20.32 -2.75
N LYS A 120 0.92 19.86 -2.31
CA LYS A 120 1.29 18.43 -2.35
C LYS A 120 0.51 17.54 -1.37
N ARG A 121 -0.18 18.13 -0.40
CA ARG A 121 -0.93 17.39 0.64
C ARG A 121 -2.43 17.44 0.40
N LYS A 122 -2.95 18.55 -0.11
CA LYS A 122 -4.37 18.72 -0.43
C LYS A 122 -4.77 17.92 -1.66
N PHE A 123 -3.91 17.84 -2.67
CA PHE A 123 -4.18 17.09 -3.89
C PHE A 123 -3.33 15.84 -3.97
N GLU A 124 -3.96 14.72 -4.30
CA GLU A 124 -3.28 13.48 -4.66
C GLU A 124 -3.87 12.93 -5.96
N TYR A 125 -3.01 12.75 -6.96
CA TYR A 125 -3.35 12.13 -8.24
C TYR A 125 -2.53 10.85 -8.38
N LYS A 126 -3.22 9.72 -8.58
CA LYS A 126 -2.60 8.40 -8.70
C LYS A 126 -3.15 7.69 -9.92
N LEU A 127 -2.26 7.33 -10.83
CA LEU A 127 -2.52 6.25 -11.78
C LEU A 127 -2.34 4.94 -11.01
N ARG A 128 -3.45 4.35 -10.56
CA ARG A 128 -3.44 3.18 -9.70
C ARG A 128 -2.97 1.98 -10.51
N GLU A 129 -3.76 1.58 -11.50
CA GLU A 129 -3.53 0.35 -12.26
C GLU A 129 -3.60 0.65 -13.75
N VAL A 130 -2.70 0.02 -14.50
CA VAL A 130 -2.66 0.03 -15.96
C VAL A 130 -2.11 -1.31 -16.39
N TYR A 131 -2.97 -2.19 -16.86
CA TYR A 131 -2.55 -3.52 -17.29
C TYR A 131 -3.37 -4.00 -18.48
N VAL A 132 -2.77 -4.94 -19.20
CA VAL A 132 -3.42 -5.70 -20.26
C VAL A 132 -3.60 -7.13 -19.78
N ASP A 133 -4.83 -7.61 -19.86
CA ASP A 133 -5.20 -9.01 -19.71
C ASP A 133 -5.26 -9.68 -21.06
N LEU A 134 -4.66 -10.87 -21.17
CA LEU A 134 -4.64 -11.71 -22.35
C LEU A 134 -5.12 -13.11 -21.95
N ALA A 135 -6.24 -13.55 -22.53
CA ALA A 135 -6.77 -14.89 -22.34
C ALA A 135 -6.28 -15.80 -23.47
N LEU A 136 -5.42 -16.77 -23.13
CA LEU A 136 -4.76 -17.69 -24.05
C LEU A 136 -4.89 -19.13 -23.50
N PRO A 137 -6.10 -19.74 -23.43
CA PRO A 137 -6.29 -21.00 -22.72
C PRO A 137 -5.27 -22.08 -23.13
N PRO A 138 -4.68 -22.81 -22.16
CA PRO A 138 -4.96 -22.82 -20.71
C PRO A 138 -4.23 -21.74 -19.89
N VAL A 139 -3.61 -20.74 -20.54
CA VAL A 139 -2.84 -19.67 -19.90
C VAL A 139 -3.63 -18.35 -19.87
N SER A 140 -3.58 -17.65 -18.75
CA SER A 140 -3.98 -16.23 -18.68
C SER A 140 -2.78 -15.38 -18.31
N LEU A 141 -2.53 -14.30 -19.03
CA LEU A 141 -1.39 -13.41 -18.83
C LEU A 141 -1.87 -11.99 -18.54
N ARG A 142 -1.41 -11.40 -17.44
CA ARG A 142 -1.63 -10.00 -17.09
C ARG A 142 -0.31 -9.25 -17.03
N LEU A 143 -0.16 -8.23 -17.86
CA LEU A 143 1.06 -7.43 -17.98
C LEU A 143 0.77 -5.97 -17.62
N GLY A 144 1.55 -5.42 -16.70
CA GLY A 144 1.50 -3.98 -16.39
C GLY A 144 1.48 -3.69 -14.90
N ARG A 145 1.00 -2.50 -14.57
CA ARG A 145 0.86 -2.01 -13.20
C ARG A 145 -0.43 -2.53 -12.59
N GLN A 146 -0.33 -3.44 -11.63
CA GLN A 146 -1.47 -4.20 -11.09
C GLN A 146 -1.29 -4.51 -9.61
N GLN A 147 -2.38 -4.95 -8.97
CA GLN A 147 -2.38 -5.55 -7.64
C GLN A 147 -2.60 -7.06 -7.72
N VAL A 148 -1.93 -7.82 -6.86
CA VAL A 148 -2.06 -9.27 -6.73
C VAL A 148 -2.12 -9.64 -5.26
N THR A 149 -3.19 -10.33 -4.88
CA THR A 149 -3.44 -10.77 -3.51
C THR A 149 -3.41 -12.29 -3.42
N TRP A 150 -2.57 -12.82 -2.54
CA TRP A 150 -2.54 -14.25 -2.21
C TRP A 150 -3.10 -14.59 -0.83
N GLY A 151 -3.34 -13.58 0.02
CA GLY A 151 -4.00 -13.77 1.31
C GLY A 151 -5.47 -14.13 1.14
N GLU A 152 -5.96 -15.00 2.02
CA GLU A 152 -7.35 -15.48 2.02
C GLU A 152 -8.09 -15.07 3.31
N THR A 153 -7.34 -14.65 4.34
CA THR A 153 -7.91 -14.22 5.61
C THR A 153 -8.24 -12.73 5.61
N ASP A 154 -9.44 -12.39 6.07
CA ASP A 154 -9.84 -11.01 6.29
C ASP A 154 -9.01 -10.39 7.43
N ASN A 155 -8.45 -9.19 7.20
CA ASN A 155 -7.61 -8.41 8.16
C ASN A 155 -6.25 -8.99 8.57
N PHE A 156 -5.90 -10.22 8.19
CA PHE A 156 -4.57 -10.80 8.45
C PHE A 156 -3.80 -10.96 7.14
N ARG A 157 -2.67 -10.28 7.02
CA ARG A 157 -1.86 -10.25 5.79
C ARG A 157 -0.58 -11.06 5.94
N ALA A 158 -0.71 -12.38 6.07
CA ALA A 158 0.47 -13.26 6.11
C ALA A 158 1.01 -13.54 4.70
N LEU A 159 0.12 -13.82 3.75
CA LEU A 159 0.45 -14.09 2.34
C LEU A 159 0.20 -12.88 1.43
N ASP A 160 -0.62 -11.92 1.86
CA ASP A 160 -0.82 -10.65 1.17
C ASP A 160 0.36 -9.69 1.40
N ILE A 161 1.50 -10.02 0.81
CA ILE A 161 2.77 -9.28 0.96
C ILE A 161 3.36 -8.78 -0.36
N ILE A 162 2.78 -9.18 -1.50
CA ILE A 162 3.28 -8.84 -2.84
C ILE A 162 3.19 -7.33 -3.07
N ASN A 163 2.05 -6.74 -2.71
CA ASN A 163 1.83 -5.31 -2.80
C ASN A 163 2.14 -4.62 -1.45
N PRO A 164 3.13 -3.71 -1.43
CA PRO A 164 3.40 -2.85 -0.28
C PRO A 164 2.23 -1.89 -0.01
N LEU A 165 2.20 -1.31 1.18
CA LEU A 165 1.09 -0.48 1.64
C LEU A 165 1.46 1.00 1.75
N ASP A 166 0.52 1.88 1.40
CA ASP A 166 0.57 3.31 1.68
C ASP A 166 -0.23 3.66 2.93
N LEU A 167 0.40 3.48 4.09
CA LEU A 167 -0.20 3.68 5.42
C LEU A 167 -0.08 5.13 5.92
N ARG A 168 0.35 6.06 5.05
CA ARG A 168 0.48 7.48 5.41
C ARG A 168 -0.87 8.17 5.63
N TRP A 169 -1.94 7.60 5.07
CA TRP A 169 -3.26 8.24 5.00
C TRP A 169 -4.19 7.78 6.12
N HIS A 170 -4.24 6.49 6.44
CA HIS A 170 -4.90 5.93 7.62
C HIS A 170 -4.30 4.55 7.81
N TRP A 171 -3.76 4.27 9.00
CA TRP A 171 -2.96 3.07 9.21
C TRP A 171 -3.70 1.76 8.88
N SER A 172 -4.88 1.53 9.45
CA SER A 172 -5.64 0.27 9.26
C SER A 172 -7.14 0.47 9.03
N ARG A 173 -7.57 1.72 8.77
CA ARG A 173 -9.01 2.04 8.62
C ARG A 173 -9.51 1.87 7.19
N GLU A 174 -8.60 1.96 6.23
CA GLU A 174 -8.94 1.83 4.83
C GLU A 174 -9.03 0.36 4.43
N PRO A 175 -9.90 0.03 3.46
CA PRO A 175 -9.83 -1.25 2.78
C PRO A 175 -8.44 -1.49 2.19
N TRP A 176 -7.99 -2.75 2.22
CA TRP A 176 -6.63 -3.10 1.81
C TRP A 176 -6.37 -2.80 0.33
N GLU A 177 -7.39 -2.95 -0.52
CA GLU A 177 -7.35 -2.63 -1.96
C GLU A 177 -7.01 -1.18 -2.25
N ASP A 178 -7.32 -0.29 -1.31
CA ASP A 178 -7.11 1.14 -1.45
C ASP A 178 -5.71 1.57 -1.04
N VAL A 179 -5.18 0.96 0.03
CA VAL A 179 -3.84 1.24 0.55
C VAL A 179 -2.73 0.46 -0.14
N ARG A 180 -3.03 -0.69 -0.77
CA ARG A 180 -2.05 -1.43 -1.56
C ARG A 180 -1.51 -0.55 -2.70
N ILE A 181 -0.20 -0.61 -2.87
CA ILE A 181 0.53 0.07 -3.93
C ILE A 181 0.64 -0.92 -5.09
N PRO A 182 -0.01 -0.63 -6.24
CA PRO A 182 0.14 -1.46 -7.43
C PRO A 182 1.60 -1.45 -7.90
N LEU A 183 2.07 -2.54 -8.49
CA LEU A 183 3.45 -2.66 -8.98
C LEU A 183 3.45 -3.04 -10.45
N TRP A 184 4.47 -2.61 -11.19
CA TRP A 184 4.74 -3.11 -12.53
C TRP A 184 5.21 -4.57 -12.45
N MET A 185 4.40 -5.48 -12.97
CA MET A 185 4.69 -6.91 -12.95
C MET A 185 4.06 -7.64 -14.14
N ALA A 186 4.58 -8.84 -14.40
CA ALA A 186 3.94 -9.86 -15.21
C ALA A 186 3.34 -10.92 -14.29
N ARG A 187 2.11 -11.34 -14.58
CA ARG A 187 1.41 -12.41 -13.87
C ARG A 187 0.89 -13.40 -14.89
N ALA A 188 1.21 -14.69 -14.71
CA ALA A 188 0.72 -15.77 -15.56
C ALA A 188 -0.03 -16.78 -14.69
N ILE A 189 -1.19 -17.23 -15.14
CA ILE A 189 -1.94 -18.33 -14.54
C ILE A 189 -1.99 -19.43 -15.58
N TYR A 190 -1.57 -20.64 -15.20
CA TYR A 190 -1.70 -21.85 -15.99
C TYR A 190 -2.75 -22.73 -15.31
N ASP A 191 -3.89 -22.90 -15.97
CA ASP A 191 -4.95 -23.79 -15.51
C ASP A 191 -4.58 -25.24 -15.85
N ILE A 192 -4.43 -26.05 -14.80
CA ILE A 192 -4.15 -27.49 -14.93
C ILE A 192 -5.48 -28.27 -15.02
N GLY A 193 -6.57 -27.70 -14.49
CA GLY A 193 -7.83 -28.38 -14.29
C GLY A 193 -7.71 -29.51 -13.27
N LYS A 194 -8.35 -30.64 -13.57
CA LYS A 194 -8.39 -31.80 -12.68
C LYS A 194 -7.05 -32.55 -12.66
N LEU A 195 -6.41 -32.62 -11.50
CA LEU A 195 -5.13 -33.31 -11.31
C LEU A 195 -5.26 -34.40 -10.24
N GLY A 196 -5.50 -35.64 -10.68
CA GLY A 196 -5.64 -36.79 -9.78
C GLY A 196 -6.78 -36.61 -8.77
N PRO A 197 -6.49 -36.50 -7.46
CA PRO A 197 -7.51 -36.26 -6.43
C PRO A 197 -7.98 -34.80 -6.35
N LEU A 198 -7.32 -33.87 -7.05
CA LEU A 198 -7.69 -32.45 -7.06
C LEU A 198 -8.78 -32.19 -8.09
N GLU A 199 -9.86 -31.54 -7.66
CA GLU A 199 -11.03 -31.23 -8.49
C GLU A 199 -10.70 -30.12 -9.49
N GLU A 200 -10.04 -29.07 -9.00
CA GLU A 200 -9.50 -27.96 -9.78
C GLU A 200 -8.11 -27.63 -9.27
N SER A 201 -7.20 -27.25 -10.17
CA SER A 201 -5.86 -26.83 -9.80
C SER A 201 -5.27 -25.87 -10.82
N PHE A 202 -4.52 -24.89 -10.33
CA PHE A 202 -3.79 -23.96 -11.18
C PHE A 202 -2.46 -23.57 -10.55
N VAL A 203 -1.54 -23.14 -11.41
CA VAL A 203 -0.27 -22.52 -11.01
C VAL A 203 -0.29 -21.07 -11.44
N GLU A 204 0.00 -20.18 -10.52
CA GLU A 204 0.18 -18.76 -10.76
C GLU A 204 1.64 -18.37 -10.55
N GLY A 205 2.24 -17.74 -11.55
CA GLY A 205 3.57 -17.15 -11.48
C GLY A 205 3.48 -15.62 -11.53
N ILE A 206 4.29 -14.95 -10.70
CA ILE A 206 4.46 -13.49 -10.75
C ILE A 206 5.93 -13.12 -10.90
N TRP A 207 6.17 -12.04 -11.63
CA TRP A 207 7.50 -11.47 -11.82
C TRP A 207 7.44 -9.95 -11.81
N ILE A 208 8.13 -9.34 -10.85
CA ILE A 208 8.31 -7.89 -10.71
C ILE A 208 9.74 -7.57 -11.13
N PRO A 209 9.97 -7.05 -12.33
CA PRO A 209 11.31 -6.98 -12.89
C PRO A 209 12.17 -5.87 -12.27
N TRP A 210 11.59 -4.74 -11.84
CA TRP A 210 12.35 -3.60 -11.28
C TRP A 210 11.57 -2.69 -10.32
N ASP A 211 10.24 -2.79 -10.21
CA ASP A 211 9.42 -1.83 -9.45
C ASP A 211 9.30 -2.21 -7.96
N PHE A 212 10.42 -2.39 -7.27
CA PHE A 212 10.38 -2.55 -5.81
C PHE A 212 9.82 -1.29 -5.13
N GLN A 213 8.90 -1.48 -4.19
CA GLN A 213 8.36 -0.43 -3.34
C GLN A 213 8.39 -0.90 -1.88
N ARG A 214 8.53 0.05 -0.95
CA ARG A 214 8.45 -0.20 0.50
C ARG A 214 7.10 0.26 1.03
N ASN A 215 6.73 -0.26 2.20
CA ASN A 215 5.63 0.29 2.97
C ASN A 215 5.90 1.78 3.26
N LYS A 216 4.90 2.62 3.02
CA LYS A 216 4.99 4.07 3.26
C LYS A 216 4.27 4.38 4.55
N VAL A 217 5.04 4.89 5.51
CA VAL A 217 4.53 5.45 6.76
C VAL A 217 5.01 6.90 6.88
N THR A 218 4.27 7.71 7.64
CA THR A 218 4.68 9.10 7.91
C THR A 218 4.96 9.28 9.38
N ALA A 219 6.12 9.84 9.70
CA ALA A 219 6.51 10.19 11.07
C ALA A 219 6.43 11.71 11.33
N ASP A 220 5.92 12.50 10.38
CA ASP A 220 5.73 13.96 10.55
C ASP A 220 4.60 14.24 11.56
N PRO A 221 4.88 14.72 12.78
CA PRO A 221 3.87 14.91 13.84
C PRO A 221 2.80 15.94 13.47
N ARG A 222 3.01 16.74 12.41
CA ARG A 222 2.03 17.69 11.89
C ARG A 222 0.91 17.02 11.11
N ARG A 223 1.03 15.72 10.76
CA ARG A 223 -0.03 14.95 10.10
C ARG A 223 -0.96 14.30 11.13
N PRO A 224 -2.29 14.28 10.89
CA PRO A 224 -3.26 13.74 11.85
C PRO A 224 -3.06 12.24 12.18
N TRP A 225 -2.39 11.52 11.29
CA TRP A 225 -2.22 10.05 11.31
C TRP A 225 -0.76 9.62 11.30
N ALA A 226 0.14 10.50 11.73
CA ALA A 226 1.54 10.14 11.79
C ALA A 226 1.82 9.06 12.83
N PHE A 227 2.66 8.11 12.46
CA PHE A 227 3.23 7.15 13.38
C PHE A 227 4.37 7.83 14.14
N ILE A 228 4.06 8.30 15.35
CA ILE A 228 5.03 8.89 16.26
C ILE A 228 5.24 7.93 17.43
N GLY A 229 6.52 7.64 17.74
CA GLY A 229 6.86 6.87 18.93
C GLY A 229 6.39 7.60 20.19
N GLY A 230 6.04 6.85 21.24
CA GLY A 230 5.66 7.43 22.51
C GLY A 230 6.75 8.36 23.04
N GLY A 231 6.40 9.62 23.32
CA GLY A 231 7.27 10.56 24.03
C GLY A 231 7.77 11.77 23.24
N LEU A 232 7.70 11.80 21.91
CA LEU A 232 8.18 12.94 21.13
C LEU A 232 7.10 13.51 20.20
N ARG A 233 6.59 14.70 20.55
CA ARG A 233 5.69 15.52 19.70
C ARG A 233 6.43 16.30 18.61
N ALA A 234 7.77 16.22 18.60
CA ALA A 234 8.66 16.88 17.65
C ALA A 234 9.76 15.89 17.22
N VAL A 235 10.38 16.14 16.06
CA VAL A 235 11.56 15.40 15.65
C VAL A 235 12.69 15.74 16.62
N ALA A 236 13.33 14.73 17.22
CA ALA A 236 14.46 14.94 18.11
C ALA A 236 15.57 15.69 17.37
N ASN A 237 15.94 16.86 17.90
CA ASN A 237 16.97 17.75 17.37
C ASN A 237 18.16 17.91 18.32
N SER A 238 18.14 17.23 19.46
CA SER A 238 19.21 17.26 20.45
C SER A 238 19.42 15.88 21.09
N ALA A 239 20.64 15.60 21.55
CA ALA A 239 21.01 14.40 22.27
C ALA A 239 21.75 14.76 23.57
N ILE A 240 21.54 13.98 24.62
CA ILE A 240 22.30 14.11 25.87
C ILE A 240 23.35 13.01 25.91
N ILE A 241 24.62 13.39 25.96
CA ILE A 241 25.76 12.48 26.13
C ILE A 241 26.49 12.90 27.40
N GLU A 242 26.60 11.97 28.36
CA GLU A 242 27.30 12.20 29.63
C GLU A 242 26.84 13.47 30.38
N GLY A 243 25.54 13.78 30.32
CA GLY A 243 24.95 14.95 30.99
C GLY A 243 25.11 16.29 30.27
N LYS A 244 25.80 16.32 29.12
CA LYS A 244 25.90 17.51 28.25
C LYS A 244 24.89 17.44 27.11
N LEU A 245 24.29 18.59 26.77
CA LEU A 245 23.37 18.74 25.65
C LEU A 245 24.15 18.99 24.35
N TYR A 246 23.84 18.22 23.31
CA TYR A 246 24.38 18.36 21.97
C TYR A 246 23.24 18.54 20.98
N ASP A 247 23.49 19.31 19.91
CA ASP A 247 22.63 19.31 18.73
C ASP A 247 22.73 17.96 18.03
N LEU A 248 21.60 17.41 17.56
CA LEU A 248 21.55 16.13 16.85
C LEU A 248 21.28 16.38 15.38
N GLN A 249 22.25 16.03 14.54
CA GLN A 249 22.10 16.01 13.09
C GLN A 249 22.07 14.56 12.62
N VAL A 250 20.94 14.14 12.03
CA VAL A 250 20.80 12.78 11.48
C VAL A 250 20.87 12.83 9.97
N GLU A 251 21.93 12.28 9.40
CA GLU A 251 22.02 12.03 7.95
C GLU A 251 21.36 10.67 7.66
N ARG A 252 20.29 10.67 6.85
CA ARG A 252 19.64 9.45 6.38
C ARG A 252 20.10 9.12 4.97
N ARG A 253 20.69 7.93 4.80
CA ARG A 253 21.07 7.36 3.51
C ARG A 253 20.07 6.29 3.11
N ASP A 254 19.37 6.49 2.00
CA ASP A 254 18.43 5.51 1.48
C ASP A 254 19.18 4.43 0.68
N ARG A 255 19.14 3.19 1.17
CA ARG A 255 19.72 2.00 0.51
C ARG A 255 18.63 1.10 -0.05
N LYS A 256 17.51 1.70 -0.46
CA LYS A 256 16.46 1.02 -1.23
C LYS A 256 17.09 0.34 -2.47
N PRO A 257 16.70 -0.91 -2.80
CA PRO A 257 17.06 -1.54 -4.05
C PRO A 257 16.82 -0.63 -5.28
N ASP A 258 17.80 -0.60 -6.17
CA ASP A 258 17.74 0.18 -7.40
C ASP A 258 16.71 -0.39 -8.38
N ARG A 259 16.24 0.45 -9.31
CA ARG A 259 15.34 0.03 -10.39
C ARG A 259 16.11 -0.71 -11.48
N ALA A 260 16.61 -1.90 -11.15
CA ALA A 260 17.39 -2.77 -12.01
C ALA A 260 16.83 -4.20 -12.00
N LEU A 261 17.10 -4.97 -13.06
CA LEU A 261 16.68 -6.38 -13.17
C LEU A 261 17.28 -7.28 -12.09
N GLU A 262 18.45 -6.92 -11.56
CA GLU A 262 19.09 -7.59 -10.41
C GLU A 262 18.24 -7.49 -9.14
N SER A 263 17.43 -6.44 -9.03
CA SER A 263 16.47 -6.21 -7.96
C SER A 263 15.09 -6.79 -8.29
N SER A 264 15.01 -7.70 -9.27
CA SER A 264 13.77 -8.40 -9.58
C SER A 264 13.29 -9.24 -8.41
N GLN A 265 11.98 -9.40 -8.35
CA GLN A 265 11.24 -10.16 -7.36
C GLN A 265 10.30 -11.09 -8.12
N GLY A 266 9.91 -12.20 -7.52
CA GLY A 266 9.03 -13.14 -8.19
C GLY A 266 8.56 -14.23 -7.27
N GLY A 267 7.51 -14.92 -7.69
CA GLY A 267 6.91 -15.95 -6.87
C GLY A 267 6.06 -16.88 -7.68
N VAL A 268 5.74 -18.01 -7.05
CA VAL A 268 4.87 -19.04 -7.59
C VAL A 268 3.87 -19.42 -6.51
N ARG A 269 2.61 -19.55 -6.92
CA ARG A 269 1.52 -20.07 -6.11
C ARG A 269 0.92 -21.26 -6.82
N PHE A 270 0.82 -22.38 -6.11
CA PHE A 270 -0.04 -23.48 -6.50
C PHE A 270 -1.33 -23.39 -5.71
N LYS A 271 -2.48 -23.52 -6.37
CA LYS A 271 -3.79 -23.56 -5.74
C LYS A 271 -4.54 -24.79 -6.22
N GLY A 272 -5.27 -25.43 -5.32
CA GLY A 272 -6.08 -26.59 -5.67
C GLY A 272 -7.21 -26.85 -4.69
N ILE A 273 -8.24 -27.53 -5.18
CA ILE A 273 -9.41 -27.93 -4.40
C ILE A 273 -9.36 -29.44 -4.19
N TRP A 274 -9.38 -29.87 -2.93
CA TRP A 274 -9.40 -31.28 -2.55
C TRP A 274 -10.56 -31.56 -1.59
N ARG A 275 -11.60 -32.26 -2.08
CA ARG A 275 -12.77 -32.67 -1.26
C ARG A 275 -13.40 -31.50 -0.49
N GLY A 276 -13.59 -30.36 -1.16
CA GLY A 276 -14.14 -29.15 -0.56
C GLY A 276 -13.16 -28.32 0.29
N ILE A 277 -11.89 -28.73 0.41
CA ILE A 277 -10.83 -27.91 0.98
C ILE A 277 -10.14 -27.14 -0.15
N ASP A 278 -10.26 -25.82 -0.12
CA ASP A 278 -9.50 -24.93 -1.00
C ASP A 278 -8.15 -24.64 -0.32
N PHE A 279 -7.03 -24.98 -0.96
CA PHE A 279 -5.71 -24.73 -0.39
C PHE A 279 -4.74 -24.11 -1.38
N SER A 280 -3.74 -23.39 -0.86
CA SER A 280 -2.64 -22.85 -1.65
C SER A 280 -1.28 -23.03 -0.99
N LEU A 281 -0.27 -23.24 -1.82
CA LEU A 281 1.14 -23.25 -1.47
C LEU A 281 1.82 -22.11 -2.22
N ASN A 282 2.51 -21.26 -1.48
CA ASN A 282 3.02 -19.98 -1.96
C ASN A 282 4.51 -19.89 -1.70
N TYR A 283 5.27 -19.45 -2.69
CA TYR A 283 6.66 -19.07 -2.54
C TYR A 283 6.90 -17.71 -3.19
N PHE A 284 7.47 -16.77 -2.45
CA PHE A 284 7.76 -15.43 -2.93
C PHE A 284 9.18 -15.01 -2.55
N TYR A 285 9.98 -14.68 -3.57
CA TYR A 285 11.31 -14.11 -3.43
C TYR A 285 11.23 -12.61 -3.65
N THR A 286 11.54 -11.85 -2.61
CA THR A 286 11.25 -10.41 -2.55
C THR A 286 12.26 -9.67 -1.69
N PHE A 287 12.08 -8.36 -1.51
CA PHE A 287 12.70 -7.62 -0.42
C PHE A 287 11.68 -7.33 0.68
N SER A 288 12.14 -7.20 1.91
CA SER A 288 11.27 -6.76 3.01
C SER A 288 10.65 -5.39 2.67
N ALA A 289 9.32 -5.33 2.60
CA ALA A 289 8.61 -4.08 2.43
C ALA A 289 8.76 -3.16 3.65
N ASP A 290 9.03 -3.75 4.82
CA ASP A 290 9.37 -3.03 6.04
C ASP A 290 10.84 -2.61 6.01
N THR A 291 11.05 -1.32 6.22
CA THR A 291 12.37 -0.69 6.09
C THR A 291 13.11 -0.76 7.41
N GLY A 292 14.22 -1.48 7.44
CA GLY A 292 15.14 -1.53 8.57
C GLY A 292 15.96 -0.25 8.68
N VAL A 293 16.43 0.06 9.90
CA VAL A 293 17.30 1.21 10.17
C VAL A 293 18.60 0.72 10.80
N LYS A 294 19.72 1.00 10.12
CA LYS A 294 21.06 0.65 10.58
C LYS A 294 21.86 1.90 10.92
N VAL A 295 22.25 2.03 12.18
CA VAL A 295 23.09 3.15 12.65
C VAL A 295 24.54 2.89 12.25
N ARG A 296 25.11 3.80 11.45
CA ARG A 296 26.50 3.74 10.96
C ARG A 296 27.44 4.42 11.93
N ARG A 297 27.78 3.72 13.02
CA ARG A 297 28.70 4.19 14.07
C ARG A 297 30.07 4.61 13.53
N ASP A 298 30.51 4.01 12.43
CA ASP A 298 31.75 4.32 11.73
C ASP A 298 31.74 5.68 11.02
N LEU A 299 30.56 6.21 10.71
CA LEU A 299 30.36 7.51 10.07
C LEU A 299 29.78 8.56 11.02
N SER A 300 29.22 8.12 12.15
CA SER A 300 28.74 9.00 13.21
C SER A 300 29.92 9.60 13.97
N ARG A 301 29.84 10.90 14.27
CA ARG A 301 30.89 11.64 14.98
C ARG A 301 30.29 12.71 15.89
N VAL A 302 31.03 13.07 16.93
CA VAL A 302 30.72 14.23 17.77
C VAL A 302 31.71 15.34 17.40
N SER A 303 31.22 16.54 17.18
CA SER A 303 32.03 17.73 16.89
C SER A 303 31.72 18.78 17.94
N GLU A 304 32.75 19.39 18.53
CA GLU A 304 32.60 20.49 19.48
C GLU A 304 33.27 21.74 18.93
N VAL A 305 32.55 22.86 18.92
CA VAL A 305 33.08 24.17 18.53
C VAL A 305 33.20 25.03 19.79
N PRO A 306 34.41 25.48 20.16
CA PRO A 306 34.59 26.42 21.26
C PRO A 306 33.91 27.76 20.96
N THR A 307 33.16 28.27 21.93
CA THR A 307 32.52 29.59 21.89
C THR A 307 32.86 30.36 23.16
N SER A 308 32.65 31.68 23.17
CA SER A 308 32.92 32.53 24.33
C SER A 308 32.08 32.19 25.57
N SER A 309 31.00 31.43 25.42
CA SER A 309 30.10 30.97 26.48
C SER A 309 30.21 29.47 26.81
N GLY A 310 31.15 28.73 26.22
CA GLY A 310 31.33 27.28 26.38
C GLY A 310 31.56 26.54 25.05
N ALA A 311 31.51 25.21 25.02
CA ALA A 311 31.54 24.45 23.77
C ALA A 311 30.12 24.15 23.29
N VAL A 312 29.83 24.43 22.02
CA VAL A 312 28.60 23.96 21.35
C VAL A 312 28.95 22.66 20.64
N GLY A 313 28.31 21.57 21.07
CA GLY A 313 28.53 20.24 20.54
C GLY A 313 27.44 19.80 19.57
N THR A 314 27.82 19.19 18.46
CA THR A 314 26.92 18.56 17.49
C THR A 314 27.26 17.07 17.35
N VAL A 315 26.27 16.22 17.55
CA VAL A 315 26.30 14.80 17.23
C VAL A 315 25.82 14.62 15.80
N HIS A 316 26.72 14.24 14.91
CA HIS A 316 26.39 13.77 13.58
C HIS A 316 26.15 12.26 13.65
N SER A 317 24.91 11.84 13.41
CA SER A 317 24.53 10.43 13.33
C SER A 317 24.18 10.07 11.90
N VAL A 318 24.79 9.03 11.36
CA VAL A 318 24.46 8.53 10.02
C VAL A 318 23.63 7.26 10.15
N ILE A 319 22.47 7.22 9.50
CA ILE A 319 21.60 6.05 9.45
C ILE A 319 21.41 5.59 8.01
N ASN A 320 21.50 4.28 7.78
CA ASN A 320 21.10 3.66 6.52
C ASN A 320 19.70 3.08 6.67
N THR A 321 18.80 3.37 5.74
CA THR A 321 17.54 2.63 5.59
C THR A 321 17.73 1.49 4.61
N VAL A 322 17.51 0.26 5.05
CA VAL A 322 17.80 -0.96 4.27
C VAL A 322 16.53 -1.82 4.14
N ASN A 323 16.40 -2.50 2.99
CA ASN A 323 15.34 -3.46 2.72
C ASN A 323 16.02 -4.80 2.38
N PRO A 324 16.21 -5.69 3.36
CA PRO A 324 16.91 -6.96 3.13
C PRO A 324 16.13 -7.88 2.19
N ARG A 325 16.85 -8.74 1.46
CA ARG A 325 16.23 -9.77 0.63
C ARG A 325 15.55 -10.81 1.53
N SER A 326 14.37 -11.25 1.13
CA SER A 326 13.49 -12.13 1.88
C SER A 326 12.97 -13.27 1.01
N HIS A 327 12.85 -14.44 1.62
CA HIS A 327 12.11 -15.57 1.10
C HIS A 327 10.87 -15.75 1.95
N VAL A 328 9.71 -15.83 1.32
CA VAL A 328 8.45 -16.12 2.00
C VAL A 328 7.89 -17.41 1.45
N VAL A 329 7.73 -18.38 2.33
CA VAL A 329 7.00 -19.62 2.06
C VAL A 329 5.71 -19.54 2.84
N GLY A 330 4.58 -19.88 2.23
CA GLY A 330 3.36 -19.97 3.02
C GLY A 330 2.32 -20.90 2.46
N PHE A 331 1.34 -21.14 3.32
CA PHE A 331 0.29 -22.11 3.17
C PHE A 331 -1.02 -21.46 3.60
N ALA A 332 -2.05 -21.62 2.80
CA ALA A 332 -3.41 -21.29 3.20
C ALA A 332 -4.34 -22.46 2.89
N ALA A 333 -5.37 -22.62 3.73
CA ALA A 333 -6.44 -23.58 3.50
C ALA A 333 -7.76 -23.06 4.09
N ASN A 334 -8.83 -23.20 3.32
CA ASN A 334 -10.20 -22.86 3.71
C ASN A 334 -11.10 -24.08 3.56
N TYR A 335 -11.96 -24.28 4.54
CA TYR A 335 -12.99 -25.30 4.53
C TYR A 335 -14.28 -24.73 5.11
N SER A 336 -15.37 -24.83 4.35
CA SER A 336 -16.71 -24.43 4.78
C SER A 336 -17.53 -25.68 5.06
N GLU A 337 -18.01 -25.83 6.29
CA GLU A 337 -18.90 -26.93 6.67
C GLU A 337 -20.35 -26.44 6.70
N GLU A 338 -21.09 -26.71 5.64
CA GLU A 338 -22.41 -26.12 5.40
C GLU A 338 -23.58 -26.91 6.00
N HIS A 339 -23.40 -28.19 6.33
CA HIS A 339 -24.51 -29.08 6.67
C HIS A 339 -24.91 -28.99 8.15
N TYR A 340 -23.95 -29.03 9.07
CA TYR A 340 -24.27 -29.10 10.50
C TYR A 340 -24.02 -27.80 11.24
N THR A 341 -22.81 -27.25 11.11
CA THR A 341 -22.35 -26.14 11.95
C THR A 341 -22.42 -24.80 11.23
N LYS A 342 -22.42 -24.79 9.89
CA LYS A 342 -22.26 -23.59 9.06
C LYS A 342 -20.98 -22.81 9.42
N SER A 343 -19.98 -23.53 9.92
CA SER A 343 -18.71 -22.97 10.35
C SER A 343 -17.73 -22.90 9.18
N VAL A 344 -16.96 -21.82 9.13
CA VAL A 344 -15.86 -21.66 8.17
C VAL A 344 -14.53 -21.74 8.92
N PHE A 345 -13.68 -22.67 8.52
CA PHE A 345 -12.33 -22.84 9.02
C PHE A 345 -11.35 -22.25 8.02
N ARG A 346 -10.50 -21.34 8.48
CA ARG A 346 -9.44 -20.72 7.68
C ARG A 346 -8.13 -20.83 8.41
N VAL A 347 -7.10 -21.27 7.69
CA VAL A 347 -5.73 -21.33 8.19
C VAL A 347 -4.84 -20.63 7.19
N GLU A 348 -4.02 -19.71 7.68
CA GLU A 348 -3.01 -19.02 6.89
C GLU A 348 -1.70 -19.00 7.68
N THR A 349 -0.60 -19.39 7.06
CA THR A 349 0.72 -19.45 7.69
C THR A 349 1.78 -18.99 6.71
N ALA A 350 2.66 -18.10 7.16
CA ALA A 350 3.80 -17.63 6.38
C ALA A 350 5.09 -17.74 7.20
N LEU A 351 6.13 -18.23 6.56
CA LEU A 351 7.50 -18.26 7.06
C LEU A 351 8.33 -17.30 6.21
N THR A 352 8.81 -16.24 6.84
CA THR A 352 9.55 -15.15 6.19
C THR A 352 10.98 -15.10 6.72
N THR A 353 11.96 -14.95 5.83
CA THR A 353 13.37 -14.74 6.18
C THR A 353 13.78 -13.28 6.04
N GLY A 354 14.91 -12.89 6.62
CA GLY A 354 15.50 -11.56 6.42
C GLY A 354 14.82 -10.40 7.14
N VAL A 355 13.69 -10.60 7.82
CA VAL A 355 13.11 -9.59 8.72
C VAL A 355 13.88 -9.61 10.04
N PRO A 356 14.41 -8.47 10.52
CA PRO A 356 15.15 -8.43 11.77
C PRO A 356 14.23 -8.80 12.94
N VAL A 357 14.50 -9.96 13.55
CA VAL A 357 13.90 -10.38 14.81
C VAL A 357 14.89 -10.04 15.90
N ARG A 358 14.42 -9.52 17.04
CA ARG A 358 15.29 -9.26 18.19
C ARG A 358 15.93 -10.56 18.65
N LEU A 359 17.19 -10.78 18.27
CA LEU A 359 17.95 -11.94 18.65
C LEU A 359 18.38 -11.80 20.13
N ARG A 360 18.45 -12.92 20.86
CA ARG A 360 19.05 -12.91 22.21
C ARG A 360 20.50 -12.40 22.12
N ALA A 361 20.97 -11.70 23.15
CA ALA A 361 22.37 -11.31 23.21
C ALA A 361 23.28 -12.56 23.04
N ARG A 362 24.33 -12.45 22.21
CA ARG A 362 25.33 -13.50 21.86
C ARG A 362 24.92 -14.53 20.80
N VAL A 363 23.94 -14.26 19.94
CA VAL A 363 23.73 -15.11 18.75
C VAL A 363 24.95 -15.04 17.81
N PRO A 364 25.43 -16.17 17.25
CA PRO A 364 26.56 -16.18 16.33
C PRO A 364 26.36 -15.23 15.14
N ARG A 365 27.36 -14.39 14.82
CA ARG A 365 27.32 -13.41 13.72
C ARG A 365 26.93 -13.98 12.36
N ARG A 366 27.08 -15.30 12.12
CA ARG A 366 26.62 -15.95 10.90
C ARG A 366 25.09 -15.91 10.71
N LEU A 367 24.33 -15.74 11.79
CA LEU A 367 22.86 -15.67 11.79
C LEU A 367 22.35 -14.23 11.74
N ASP A 368 23.24 -13.25 11.85
CA ASP A 368 22.99 -11.82 11.68
C ASP A 368 24.23 -11.17 11.05
N PRO A 369 24.55 -11.51 9.78
CA PRO A 369 25.78 -11.06 9.13
C PRO A 369 25.83 -9.53 8.97
N ASP A 370 24.66 -8.89 8.93
CA ASP A 370 24.50 -7.46 8.77
C ASP A 370 24.31 -6.71 10.11
N ASN A 371 24.12 -7.41 11.23
CA ASN A 371 23.86 -6.81 12.54
C ASN A 371 22.63 -5.87 12.52
N ASP A 372 21.52 -6.38 11.98
CA ASP A 372 20.26 -5.65 11.80
C ASP A 372 19.27 -5.87 12.97
N GLY A 373 19.63 -6.67 13.98
CA GLY A 373 18.82 -7.01 15.16
C GLY A 373 18.87 -6.07 16.37
#